data_AF-A0A409YEI3-F1
#
_entry.id   AF-A0A409YEI3-F1
#
_cell.length_a   1.000
_cell.length_b   1.000
_cell.length_c   1.000
_cell.angle_alpha   90.00
_cell.angle_beta   90.00
_cell.angle_gamma   90.00
#
_symmetry.space_group_name_H-M   'P 1'
#
loop_
_entity.id
_entity.type
_entity.pdbx_description
1 polymer ?
#
loop_
_entity_poly.entity_id
_entity_poly.type
_entity_poly.pdbx_seq_one_letter_code
_entity_poly.pdbx_strand_id
1 'polypeptide(L)'
;MSDKTTPREAGMDVAIRAMTYVISALKNPLKPSRCARTLYFAISTISCYFQDMPQAAFPMRDTLHHTVYRFISAQRVDQNYQDTLNALVWCNCPDAKDPKSFHSLCTKWPPTTELPPKIVVRSFVSRCFAELVFALTSITTELAVKKGVSKAWPASMSDLMPFGVDEMVLNLGAWYKLFPEETLVRFILHVQKICGPVIHDAFNKYDITKVVFVDHMHQLIHHILKEPVDQVQQVLSDIVAFQGGTFLSYMTEITTGEDAIPIPMLMQGQETRTLQICSIMLYILHSPYAQNNPSFDEYLEQLRTKARTLARSLFRRYRMDQPSRSPIPLHPEIVAEDRLFRHLEDHKALEVGGDYVYSDIALAIQSFRHFYACSAPHCPSMADPERRLRSCAGCNIVRYCGKKCQTRDWKEGEFQHKRLCKTFAKITRAISAQKSSSGFDICIMAPKSEARMAEVLTTVKTMKEDGKFIDDGEFDFLLKWTKARLAGLDRDKPLPIEECEWHPGFDDYDDTLRTLTDPTCPLQFNGLKPEFMEQI
;
A
#
# COMPACT_ATOMS: atom_id res chain seq x y z
N MET A 1 12.04 -51.93 -6.51
CA MET A 1 11.19 -50.89 -5.91
C MET A 1 11.41 -49.63 -6.74
N SER A 2 10.53 -49.37 -7.71
CA SER A 2 10.63 -48.16 -8.53
C SER A 2 10.10 -46.98 -7.74
N ASP A 3 10.96 -45.98 -7.58
CA ASP A 3 10.67 -44.75 -6.85
C ASP A 3 9.60 -43.96 -7.63
N LYS A 4 8.34 -44.07 -7.22
CA LYS A 4 7.22 -43.34 -7.84
C LYS A 4 7.12 -41.96 -7.18
N THR A 5 8.10 -41.11 -7.46
CA THR A 5 8.00 -39.69 -7.11
C THR A 5 6.77 -39.11 -7.79
N THR A 6 5.89 -38.48 -7.03
CA THR A 6 4.69 -37.86 -7.60
C THR A 6 5.09 -36.67 -8.49
N PRO A 7 4.32 -36.30 -9.54
CA PRO A 7 4.62 -35.13 -10.36
C PRO A 7 4.78 -33.83 -9.54
N ARG A 8 4.11 -33.73 -8.40
CA ARG A 8 4.20 -32.59 -7.47
C ARG A 8 5.55 -32.56 -6.73
N GLU A 9 6.00 -33.69 -6.20
CA GLU A 9 7.33 -33.81 -5.56
C GLU A 9 8.45 -33.51 -6.55
N ALA A 10 8.35 -34.03 -7.78
CA ALA A 10 9.30 -33.71 -8.85
C ALA A 10 9.33 -32.21 -9.16
N GLY A 11 8.17 -31.53 -9.18
CA GLY A 11 8.08 -30.08 -9.33
C GLY A 11 8.73 -29.30 -8.18
N MET A 12 8.57 -29.78 -6.95
CA MET A 12 9.19 -29.21 -5.75
C MET A 12 10.72 -29.22 -5.81
N ASP A 13 11.29 -30.36 -6.19
CA ASP A 13 12.74 -30.51 -6.33
C ASP A 13 13.30 -29.57 -7.39
N VAL A 14 12.55 -29.39 -8.50
CA VAL A 14 12.92 -28.41 -9.53
C VAL A 14 12.85 -26.98 -8.99
N ALA A 15 11.85 -26.64 -8.17
CA ALA A 15 11.74 -25.32 -7.55
C ALA A 15 12.89 -25.04 -6.56
N ILE A 16 13.29 -26.02 -5.76
CA ILE A 16 14.47 -25.91 -4.86
C ILE A 16 15.74 -25.70 -5.69
N ARG A 17 15.93 -26.46 -6.76
CA ARG A 17 17.06 -26.26 -7.68
C ARG A 17 17.03 -24.88 -8.34
N ALA A 18 15.84 -24.38 -8.70
CA ALA A 18 15.65 -23.05 -9.25
C ALA A 18 16.06 -21.96 -8.25
N MET A 19 15.73 -22.10 -6.96
CA MET A 19 16.18 -21.17 -5.92
C MET A 19 17.70 -21.11 -5.84
N THR A 20 18.39 -22.27 -5.80
CA THR A 20 19.87 -22.33 -5.78
C THR A 20 20.44 -21.66 -7.02
N TYR A 21 19.82 -21.89 -8.18
CA TYR A 21 20.24 -21.33 -9.45
C TYR A 21 20.17 -19.79 -9.43
N VAL A 22 19.04 -19.20 -9.00
CA VAL A 22 18.87 -17.74 -8.92
C VAL A 22 19.82 -17.13 -7.90
N ILE A 23 19.94 -17.72 -6.70
CA ILE A 23 20.84 -17.23 -5.65
C ILE A 23 22.29 -17.18 -6.14
N SER A 24 22.75 -18.25 -6.79
CA SER A 24 24.11 -18.32 -7.35
C SER A 24 24.29 -17.33 -8.51
N ALA A 25 23.30 -17.22 -9.39
CA ALA A 25 23.36 -16.36 -10.56
C ALA A 25 23.45 -14.87 -10.22
N LEU A 26 22.73 -14.45 -9.17
CA LEU A 26 22.63 -13.06 -8.72
C LEU A 26 23.54 -12.72 -7.53
N LYS A 27 24.46 -13.64 -7.16
CA LYS A 27 25.43 -13.42 -6.06
C LYS A 27 26.22 -12.12 -6.23
N ASN A 28 26.58 -11.77 -7.47
CA ASN A 28 27.07 -10.43 -7.81
C ASN A 28 25.94 -9.65 -8.49
N PRO A 29 25.28 -8.70 -7.81
CA PRO A 29 24.11 -8.01 -8.36
C PRO A 29 24.44 -7.09 -9.55
N LEU A 30 25.72 -6.72 -9.73
CA LEU A 30 26.19 -5.88 -10.83
C LEU A 30 26.62 -6.70 -12.06
N LYS A 31 26.85 -8.00 -11.89
CA LYS A 31 27.32 -8.90 -12.96
C LYS A 31 26.61 -10.26 -12.85
N PRO A 32 25.31 -10.34 -13.20
CA PRO A 32 24.59 -11.61 -13.24
C PRO A 32 25.32 -12.63 -14.12
N SER A 33 25.49 -13.85 -13.62
CA SER A 33 26.25 -14.90 -14.32
C SER A 33 25.41 -15.79 -15.24
N ARG A 34 24.10 -15.51 -15.34
CA ARG A 34 23.12 -16.23 -16.17
C ARG A 34 22.26 -15.24 -16.93
N CYS A 35 21.68 -15.67 -18.05
CA CYS A 35 20.82 -14.82 -18.87
C CYS A 35 19.40 -14.69 -18.30
N ALA A 36 18.70 -13.63 -18.70
CA ALA A 36 17.35 -13.35 -18.23
C ALA A 36 16.36 -14.47 -18.55
N ARG A 37 16.52 -15.20 -19.66
CA ARG A 37 15.60 -16.29 -20.03
C ARG A 37 15.57 -17.40 -18.98
N THR A 38 16.73 -17.88 -18.55
CA THR A 38 16.79 -18.95 -17.54
C THR A 38 16.44 -18.45 -16.16
N LEU A 39 16.78 -17.20 -15.84
CA LEU A 39 16.40 -16.57 -14.58
C LEU A 39 14.89 -16.34 -14.47
N TYR A 40 14.24 -15.86 -15.54
CA TYR A 40 12.79 -15.72 -15.62
C TYR A 40 12.10 -17.07 -15.43
N PHE A 41 12.57 -18.11 -16.13
CA PHE A 41 12.04 -19.47 -15.98
C PHE A 41 12.24 -19.99 -14.55
N ALA A 42 13.42 -19.78 -13.95
CA ALA A 42 13.71 -20.18 -12.59
C ALA A 42 12.77 -19.52 -11.58
N ILE A 43 12.64 -18.19 -11.61
CA ILE A 43 11.74 -17.47 -10.69
C ILE A 43 10.28 -17.86 -10.92
N SER A 44 9.84 -17.99 -12.17
CA SER A 44 8.46 -18.43 -12.46
C SER A 44 8.18 -19.81 -11.87
N THR A 45 9.15 -20.73 -11.98
CA THR A 45 9.06 -22.07 -11.36
C THR A 45 8.95 -21.97 -9.83
N ILE A 46 9.76 -21.13 -9.20
CA ILE A 46 9.72 -20.90 -7.74
C ILE A 46 8.31 -20.48 -7.31
N SER A 47 7.70 -19.52 -8.01
CA SER A 47 6.37 -19.03 -7.64
C SER A 47 5.27 -20.09 -7.77
N CYS A 48 5.32 -20.91 -8.82
CA CYS A 48 4.31 -21.96 -9.05
C CYS A 48 4.26 -22.98 -7.92
N TYR A 49 5.38 -23.22 -7.24
CA TYR A 49 5.48 -24.17 -6.13
C TYR A 49 5.63 -23.48 -4.77
N PHE A 50 5.46 -22.16 -4.70
CA PHE A 50 5.74 -21.41 -3.48
C PHE A 50 4.89 -21.87 -2.29
N GLN A 51 3.59 -22.07 -2.47
CA GLN A 51 2.70 -22.48 -1.38
C GLN A 51 2.99 -23.92 -0.89
N ASP A 52 3.62 -24.72 -1.74
CA ASP A 52 3.83 -26.15 -1.51
C ASP A 52 5.16 -26.47 -0.83
N MET A 53 6.16 -25.57 -0.85
CA MET A 53 7.49 -25.97 -0.35
C MET A 53 7.52 -26.24 1.16
N PRO A 54 8.30 -27.27 1.58
CA PRO A 54 8.40 -27.64 2.98
C PRO A 54 9.02 -26.52 3.81
N GLN A 55 8.69 -26.48 5.11
CA GLN A 55 9.24 -25.50 6.05
C GLN A 55 10.78 -25.50 6.10
N ALA A 56 11.42 -26.64 5.85
CA ALA A 56 12.87 -26.75 5.75
C ALA A 56 13.49 -25.88 4.64
N ALA A 57 12.71 -25.49 3.62
CA ALA A 57 13.13 -24.61 2.55
C ALA A 57 12.98 -23.11 2.88
N PHE A 58 12.36 -22.74 4.01
CA PHE A 58 12.11 -21.34 4.35
C PHE A 58 13.39 -20.49 4.47
N PRO A 59 14.48 -20.95 5.11
CA PRO A 59 15.73 -20.19 5.15
C PRO A 59 16.31 -19.90 3.75
N MET A 60 16.10 -20.83 2.81
CA MET A 60 16.52 -20.68 1.43
C MET A 60 15.66 -19.65 0.68
N ARG A 61 14.36 -19.58 0.97
CA ARG A 61 13.47 -18.53 0.45
C ARG A 61 13.88 -17.15 0.95
N ASP A 62 14.21 -17.00 2.22
CA ASP A 62 14.69 -15.73 2.76
C ASP A 62 16.01 -15.32 2.08
N THR A 63 16.91 -16.28 1.85
CA THR A 63 18.15 -16.05 1.10
C THR A 63 17.86 -15.64 -0.35
N LEU A 64 16.87 -16.25 -0.99
CA LEU A 64 16.42 -15.87 -2.33
C LEU A 64 15.90 -14.43 -2.35
N HIS A 65 14.95 -14.07 -1.50
CA HIS A 65 14.38 -12.73 -1.47
C HIS A 65 15.44 -11.67 -1.17
N HIS A 66 16.33 -11.93 -0.21
CA HIS A 66 17.46 -11.05 0.07
C HIS A 66 18.37 -10.88 -1.17
N THR A 67 18.65 -11.96 -1.90
CA THR A 67 19.49 -11.91 -3.11
C THR A 67 18.81 -11.15 -4.25
N VAL A 68 17.54 -11.42 -4.50
CA VAL A 68 16.73 -10.72 -5.52
C VAL A 68 16.61 -9.24 -5.17
N TYR A 69 16.34 -8.92 -3.91
CA TYR A 69 16.27 -7.54 -3.45
C TYR A 69 17.62 -6.82 -3.57
N ARG A 70 18.74 -7.47 -3.23
CA ARG A 70 20.09 -6.92 -3.46
C ARG A 70 20.41 -6.70 -4.94
N PHE A 71 19.90 -7.56 -5.83
CA PHE A 71 19.98 -7.31 -7.26
C PHE A 71 19.22 -6.03 -7.65
N ILE A 72 17.98 -5.86 -7.20
CA ILE A 72 17.19 -4.66 -7.51
C ILE A 72 17.79 -3.38 -6.89
N SER A 73 18.23 -3.43 -5.64
CA SER A 73 18.71 -2.29 -4.85
C SER A 73 20.20 -1.98 -5.01
N ALA A 74 20.97 -2.77 -5.76
CA ALA A 74 22.39 -2.48 -5.96
C ALA A 74 22.60 -1.13 -6.64
N GLN A 75 23.44 -0.29 -6.04
CA GLN A 75 23.80 1.02 -6.57
C GLN A 75 24.43 0.89 -7.97
N ARG A 76 23.83 1.58 -8.94
CA ARG A 76 24.27 1.59 -10.34
C ARG A 76 24.33 3.02 -10.85
N VAL A 77 25.39 3.34 -11.59
CA VAL A 77 25.39 4.49 -12.50
C VAL A 77 24.68 4.10 -13.80
N ASP A 78 24.23 5.07 -14.60
CA ASP A 78 23.46 4.81 -15.84
C ASP A 78 24.15 3.80 -16.77
N GLN A 79 25.48 3.88 -16.90
CA GLN A 79 26.25 2.91 -17.69
C GLN A 79 26.15 1.48 -17.12
N ASN A 80 26.17 1.32 -15.79
CA ASN A 80 26.05 0.02 -15.14
C ASN A 80 24.67 -0.62 -15.38
N TYR A 81 23.61 0.18 -15.53
CA TYR A 81 22.29 -0.35 -15.90
C TYR A 81 22.33 -0.97 -17.29
N GLN A 82 22.85 -0.24 -18.29
CA GLN A 82 22.95 -0.77 -19.66
C GLN A 82 23.83 -2.01 -19.72
N ASP A 83 24.97 -2.01 -19.03
CA ASP A 83 25.87 -3.17 -18.96
C ASP A 83 25.17 -4.38 -18.33
N THR A 84 24.40 -4.17 -17.26
CA THR A 84 23.60 -5.22 -16.61
C THR A 84 22.54 -5.78 -17.57
N LEU A 85 21.81 -4.91 -18.26
CA LEU A 85 20.77 -5.32 -19.22
C LEU A 85 21.40 -6.10 -20.39
N ASN A 86 22.52 -5.63 -20.94
CA ASN A 86 23.24 -6.29 -22.01
C ASN A 86 23.76 -7.67 -21.60
N ALA A 87 24.26 -7.81 -20.35
CA ALA A 87 24.69 -9.09 -19.81
C ALA A 87 23.54 -10.09 -19.62
N LEU A 88 22.32 -9.60 -19.39
CA LEU A 88 21.12 -10.42 -19.23
C LEU A 88 20.48 -10.83 -20.56
N VAL A 89 20.64 -10.03 -21.61
CA VAL A 89 20.06 -10.26 -22.95
C VAL A 89 20.59 -11.55 -23.59
N TRP A 90 21.91 -11.74 -23.59
CA TRP A 90 22.53 -12.86 -24.30
C TRP A 90 22.83 -14.03 -23.37
N CYS A 91 22.72 -15.26 -23.90
CA CYS A 91 23.08 -16.45 -23.13
C CYS A 91 24.59 -16.50 -22.86
N ASN A 92 24.98 -16.27 -21.61
CA ASN A 92 26.34 -16.39 -21.11
C ASN A 92 26.46 -17.49 -20.03
N CYS A 93 25.46 -18.36 -19.91
CA CYS A 93 25.38 -19.34 -18.82
C CYS A 93 26.55 -20.35 -18.89
N PRO A 94 27.45 -20.42 -17.89
CA PRO A 94 28.59 -21.34 -17.96
C PRO A 94 28.21 -22.83 -17.96
N ASP A 95 26.97 -23.15 -17.61
CA ASP A 95 26.42 -24.52 -17.58
C ASP A 95 25.58 -24.86 -18.83
N ALA A 96 25.51 -23.98 -19.84
CA ALA A 96 24.66 -24.20 -21.02
C ALA A 96 24.97 -25.50 -21.79
N LYS A 97 26.21 -26.00 -21.69
CA LYS A 97 26.64 -27.27 -22.32
C LYS A 97 26.30 -28.51 -21.49
N ASP A 98 25.98 -28.37 -20.21
CA ASP A 98 25.63 -29.50 -19.36
C ASP A 98 24.15 -29.88 -19.56
N PRO A 99 23.83 -31.08 -20.09
CA PRO A 99 22.45 -31.50 -20.34
C PRO A 99 21.64 -31.70 -19.06
N LYS A 100 22.28 -31.80 -17.89
CA LYS A 100 21.62 -31.92 -16.57
C LYS A 100 21.44 -30.57 -15.86
N SER A 101 22.02 -29.50 -16.41
CA SER A 101 21.92 -28.16 -15.86
C SER A 101 20.47 -27.67 -15.82
N PHE A 102 20.22 -26.68 -14.95
CA PHE A 102 18.93 -25.98 -14.95
C PHE A 102 18.69 -25.24 -16.28
N HIS A 103 19.77 -24.78 -16.94
CA HIS A 103 19.70 -24.19 -18.28
C HIS A 103 19.07 -25.13 -19.30
N SER A 104 19.53 -26.39 -19.35
CA SER A 104 18.98 -27.42 -20.25
C SER A 104 17.49 -27.70 -20.00
N LEU A 105 17.03 -27.63 -18.74
CA LEU A 105 15.59 -27.73 -18.42
C LEU A 105 14.80 -26.58 -19.03
N CYS A 106 15.31 -25.35 -18.94
CA CYS A 106 14.68 -24.17 -19.53
C CYS A 106 14.59 -24.25 -21.06
N THR A 107 15.62 -24.79 -21.74
CA THR A 107 15.61 -24.91 -23.21
C THR A 107 14.60 -25.93 -23.73
N LYS A 108 14.17 -26.88 -22.89
CA LYS A 108 13.15 -27.88 -23.23
C LYS A 108 11.72 -27.38 -23.01
N TRP A 109 11.56 -26.30 -22.25
CA TRP A 109 10.26 -25.65 -22.13
C TRP A 109 9.86 -25.16 -23.53
N PRO A 110 8.58 -25.37 -23.95
CA PRO A 110 8.14 -24.97 -25.29
C PRO A 110 8.65 -23.56 -25.56
N PRO A 111 9.29 -23.33 -26.73
CA PRO A 111 9.82 -22.02 -27.04
C PRO A 111 8.65 -21.06 -26.91
N THR A 112 8.68 -20.22 -25.88
CA THR A 112 8.03 -18.93 -25.99
C THR A 112 8.54 -18.41 -27.32
N THR A 113 7.62 -18.19 -28.27
CA THR A 113 7.87 -17.52 -29.55
C THR A 113 8.99 -16.49 -29.37
N GLU A 114 9.94 -16.40 -30.30
CA GLU A 114 11.17 -15.59 -30.17
C GLU A 114 10.89 -14.16 -29.68
N LEU A 115 10.79 -14.01 -28.35
CA LEU A 115 10.49 -12.73 -27.74
C LEU A 115 11.73 -11.87 -27.95
N PRO A 116 11.58 -10.62 -28.40
CA PRO A 116 12.68 -9.68 -28.45
C PRO A 116 13.44 -9.70 -27.12
N PRO A 117 14.79 -9.74 -27.12
CA PRO A 117 15.54 -9.96 -25.89
C PRO A 117 15.25 -8.94 -24.78
N LYS A 118 14.91 -7.69 -25.15
CA LYS A 118 14.46 -6.66 -24.22
C LYS A 118 13.19 -7.05 -23.45
N ILE A 119 12.24 -7.72 -24.10
CA ILE A 119 11.01 -8.22 -23.45
C ILE A 119 11.37 -9.29 -22.43
N VAL A 120 12.30 -10.20 -22.75
CA VAL A 120 12.73 -11.25 -21.80
C VAL A 120 13.36 -10.66 -20.55
N VAL A 121 14.23 -9.64 -20.69
CA VAL A 121 14.82 -8.94 -19.54
C VAL A 121 13.76 -8.20 -18.73
N ARG A 122 12.83 -7.50 -19.40
CA ARG A 122 11.69 -6.85 -18.75
C ARG A 122 10.84 -7.85 -17.95
N SER A 123 10.50 -8.99 -18.54
CA SER A 123 9.73 -10.06 -17.88
C SER A 123 10.46 -10.64 -16.67
N PHE A 124 11.78 -10.83 -16.76
CA PHE A 124 12.60 -11.24 -15.61
C PHE A 124 12.54 -10.22 -14.46
N VAL A 125 12.77 -8.93 -14.76
CA VAL A 125 12.76 -7.86 -13.76
C VAL A 125 11.37 -7.71 -13.14
N SER A 126 10.31 -7.68 -13.95
CA SER A 126 8.92 -7.63 -13.48
C SER A 126 8.61 -8.83 -12.57
N ARG A 127 9.12 -10.02 -12.91
CA ARG A 127 8.95 -11.22 -12.07
C ARG A 127 9.72 -11.14 -10.75
N CYS A 128 10.90 -10.53 -10.72
CA CYS A 128 11.61 -10.23 -9.47
C CYS A 128 10.76 -9.33 -8.55
N PHE A 129 10.17 -8.25 -9.09
CA PHE A 129 9.29 -7.37 -8.30
C PHE A 129 8.04 -8.10 -7.82
N ALA A 130 7.41 -8.92 -8.68
CA ALA A 130 6.25 -9.72 -8.28
C ALA A 130 6.57 -10.65 -7.11
N GLU A 131 7.74 -11.28 -7.09
CA GLU A 131 8.14 -12.11 -5.95
C GLU A 131 8.42 -11.30 -4.68
N LEU A 132 9.04 -10.13 -4.81
CA LEU A 132 9.25 -9.26 -3.66
C LEU A 132 7.92 -8.74 -3.11
N VAL A 133 6.97 -8.35 -3.96
CA VAL A 133 5.60 -8.00 -3.55
C VAL A 133 4.98 -9.15 -2.78
N PHE A 134 5.02 -10.36 -3.34
CA PHE A 134 4.48 -11.55 -2.69
C PHE A 134 5.12 -11.78 -1.31
N ALA A 135 6.44 -11.60 -1.18
CA ALA A 135 7.11 -11.70 0.11
C ALA A 135 6.59 -10.67 1.12
N LEU A 136 6.45 -9.41 0.70
CA LEU A 136 5.98 -8.32 1.56
C LEU A 136 4.50 -8.45 1.95
N THR A 137 3.65 -9.05 1.11
CA THR A 137 2.22 -9.17 1.37
C THR A 137 1.81 -10.47 2.06
N SER A 138 2.46 -11.57 1.73
CA SER A 138 1.96 -12.91 2.04
C SER A 138 2.83 -13.68 3.03
N ILE A 139 4.09 -13.30 3.19
CA ILE A 139 5.02 -13.99 4.10
C ILE A 139 5.27 -13.16 5.35
N THR A 140 5.55 -11.87 5.18
CA THR A 140 5.82 -10.98 6.30
C THR A 140 4.62 -10.12 6.64
N THR A 141 4.37 -9.93 7.93
CA THR A 141 3.43 -8.89 8.37
C THR A 141 4.17 -7.58 8.54
N GLU A 142 3.69 -6.50 7.93
CA GLU A 142 4.22 -5.13 8.05
C GLU A 142 4.61 -4.76 9.49
N LEU A 143 3.72 -5.05 10.45
CA LEU A 143 3.94 -4.75 11.87
C LEU A 143 5.12 -5.51 12.49
N ALA A 144 5.41 -6.74 12.02
CA ALA A 144 6.56 -7.51 12.51
C ALA A 144 7.87 -6.94 11.96
N VAL A 145 7.89 -6.50 10.71
CA VAL A 145 9.05 -5.84 10.08
C VAL A 145 9.35 -4.51 10.76
N LYS A 146 8.34 -3.67 10.94
CA LYS A 146 8.43 -2.40 11.70
C LYS A 146 8.99 -2.61 13.12
N LYS A 147 8.68 -3.76 13.73
CA LYS A 147 9.18 -4.13 15.07
C LYS A 147 10.55 -4.82 15.09
N GLY A 148 11.10 -5.18 13.93
CA GLY A 148 12.33 -5.98 13.86
C GLY A 148 12.19 -7.36 14.50
N VAL A 149 10.99 -7.95 14.44
CA VAL A 149 10.69 -9.29 14.98
C VAL A 149 10.17 -10.25 13.91
N SER A 150 10.22 -9.84 12.64
CA SER A 150 9.86 -10.72 11.53
C SER A 150 10.84 -11.89 11.45
N LYS A 151 10.31 -13.09 11.27
CA LYS A 151 11.09 -14.33 11.12
C LYS A 151 11.42 -14.67 9.67
N ALA A 152 10.87 -13.90 8.73
CA ALA A 152 11.06 -14.05 7.29
C ALA A 152 11.53 -12.72 6.72
N TRP A 153 12.09 -12.74 5.51
CA TRP A 153 12.54 -11.52 4.84
C TRP A 153 11.35 -10.64 4.39
N PRO A 154 11.38 -9.32 4.64
CA PRO A 154 12.39 -8.58 5.41
C PRO A 154 12.26 -8.81 6.91
N ALA A 155 13.38 -9.02 7.60
CA ALA A 155 13.41 -9.20 9.06
C ALA A 155 13.24 -7.85 9.79
N SER A 156 13.72 -6.77 9.17
CA SER A 156 13.69 -5.40 9.64
C SER A 156 13.58 -4.39 8.49
N MET A 157 13.30 -3.12 8.80
CA MET A 157 13.30 -2.05 7.78
C MET A 157 14.67 -1.87 7.10
N SER A 158 15.77 -2.13 7.80
CA SER A 158 17.13 -2.02 7.25
C SER A 158 17.38 -3.00 6.11
N ASP A 159 16.66 -4.13 6.05
CA ASP A 159 16.75 -5.07 4.94
C ASP A 159 16.19 -4.49 3.63
N LEU A 160 15.27 -3.52 3.73
CA LEU A 160 14.70 -2.79 2.60
C LEU A 160 15.49 -1.54 2.24
N MET A 161 16.52 -1.17 3.00
CA MET A 161 17.32 0.04 2.74
C MET A 161 18.81 -0.21 3.04
N PRO A 162 19.43 -1.28 2.49
CA PRO A 162 20.78 -1.70 2.85
C PRO A 162 21.87 -0.69 2.46
N PHE A 163 21.55 0.25 1.56
CA PHE A 163 22.45 1.30 1.09
C PHE A 163 21.99 2.71 1.49
N GLY A 164 20.97 2.82 2.34
CA GLY A 164 20.33 4.09 2.69
C GLY A 164 19.01 4.32 1.95
N VAL A 165 18.23 5.28 2.47
CA VAL A 165 16.90 5.64 1.97
C VAL A 165 17.00 6.27 0.57
N ASP A 166 17.92 7.23 0.39
CA ASP A 166 18.12 7.94 -0.87
C ASP A 166 18.47 6.98 -2.01
N GLU A 167 19.47 6.11 -1.79
CA GLU A 167 19.91 5.12 -2.75
C GLU A 167 18.80 4.13 -3.10
N MET A 168 17.98 3.70 -2.12
CA MET A 168 16.82 2.85 -2.39
C MET A 168 15.87 3.55 -3.37
N VAL A 169 15.50 4.80 -3.11
CA VAL A 169 14.53 5.54 -3.93
C VAL A 169 15.09 5.82 -5.33
N LEU A 170 16.36 6.23 -5.44
CA LEU A 170 17.04 6.44 -6.72
C LEU A 170 17.05 5.16 -7.58
N ASN A 171 17.37 4.01 -6.98
CA ASN A 171 17.39 2.75 -7.71
C ASN A 171 15.99 2.34 -8.18
N LEU A 172 14.96 2.55 -7.35
CA LEU A 172 13.56 2.28 -7.74
C LEU A 172 13.10 3.20 -8.88
N GLY A 173 13.44 4.49 -8.81
CA GLY A 173 13.17 5.44 -9.88
C GLY A 173 13.89 5.09 -11.18
N ALA A 174 15.14 4.61 -11.11
CA ALA A 174 15.88 4.16 -12.28
C ALA A 174 15.25 2.92 -12.93
N TRP A 175 14.81 1.93 -12.13
CA TRP A 175 14.06 0.79 -12.67
C TRP A 175 12.75 1.20 -13.31
N TYR A 176 12.03 2.17 -12.72
CA TYR A 176 10.78 2.70 -13.26
C TYR A 176 10.99 3.38 -14.62
N LYS A 177 12.04 4.20 -14.74
CA LYS A 177 12.40 4.85 -16.03
C LYS A 177 12.72 3.82 -17.13
N LEU A 178 13.32 2.70 -16.78
CA LEU A 178 13.64 1.63 -17.73
C LEU A 178 12.40 0.78 -18.07
N PHE A 179 11.60 0.47 -17.05
CA PHE A 179 10.44 -0.42 -17.13
C PHE A 179 9.33 0.14 -16.22
N PRO A 180 8.41 0.98 -16.74
CA PRO A 180 7.29 1.51 -15.97
C PRO A 180 6.23 0.41 -15.78
N GLU A 181 6.56 -0.56 -14.93
CA GLU A 181 5.79 -1.76 -14.67
C GLU A 181 4.89 -1.61 -13.45
N GLU A 182 3.69 -2.17 -13.56
CA GLU A 182 2.74 -2.30 -12.48
C GLU A 182 3.29 -2.96 -11.20
N THR A 183 4.07 -4.03 -11.37
CA THR A 183 4.64 -4.80 -10.24
C THR A 183 5.64 -3.98 -9.45
N LEU A 184 6.36 -3.06 -10.11
CA LEU A 184 7.27 -2.12 -9.46
C LEU A 184 6.49 -1.05 -8.67
N VAL A 185 5.45 -0.46 -9.26
CA VAL A 185 4.60 0.52 -8.55
C VAL A 185 3.99 -0.11 -7.28
N ARG A 186 3.51 -1.34 -7.39
CA ARG A 186 2.99 -2.11 -6.25
C ARG A 186 4.07 -2.45 -5.22
N PHE A 187 5.28 -2.77 -5.66
CA PHE A 187 6.41 -2.97 -4.76
C PHE A 187 6.72 -1.69 -3.96
N ILE A 188 6.76 -0.53 -4.63
CA ILE A 188 7.01 0.78 -4.00
C ILE A 188 5.93 1.09 -2.96
N LEU A 189 4.65 0.81 -3.25
CA LEU A 189 3.56 0.91 -2.27
C LEU A 189 3.84 0.08 -1.01
N HIS A 190 4.25 -1.19 -1.16
CA HIS A 190 4.50 -2.05 0.01
C HIS A 190 5.74 -1.63 0.80
N VAL A 191 6.78 -1.14 0.13
CA VAL A 191 7.92 -0.50 0.79
C VAL A 191 7.46 0.72 1.58
N GLN A 192 6.62 1.58 1.00
CA GLN A 192 6.05 2.74 1.70
C GLN A 192 5.21 2.32 2.92
N LYS A 193 4.37 1.29 2.82
CA LYS A 193 3.60 0.80 3.97
C LYS A 193 4.50 0.32 5.10
N ILE A 194 5.60 -0.36 4.78
CA ILE A 194 6.52 -0.91 5.77
C ILE A 194 7.42 0.16 6.37
N CYS A 195 8.04 1.01 5.56
CA CYS A 195 9.00 2.00 6.01
C CYS A 195 8.34 3.30 6.50
N GLY A 196 7.12 3.60 6.03
CA GLY A 196 6.31 4.74 6.46
C GLY A 196 7.08 6.07 6.35
N PRO A 197 7.01 6.95 7.37
CA PRO A 197 7.64 8.27 7.36
C PRO A 197 9.13 8.29 7.06
N VAL A 198 9.85 7.19 7.29
CA VAL A 198 11.30 7.07 7.09
C VAL A 198 11.71 7.41 5.65
N ILE A 199 10.86 7.12 4.68
CA ILE A 199 11.17 7.30 3.26
C ILE A 199 10.51 8.54 2.64
N HIS A 200 9.69 9.27 3.41
CA HIS A 200 8.88 10.36 2.87
C HIS A 200 9.76 11.51 2.36
N ASP A 201 10.83 11.89 3.06
CA ASP A 201 11.74 12.95 2.61
C ASP A 201 12.40 12.60 1.28
N ALA A 202 12.83 11.35 1.09
CA ALA A 202 13.40 10.90 -0.16
C ALA A 202 12.34 10.78 -1.26
N PHE A 203 11.13 10.30 -0.95
CA PHE A 203 10.02 10.25 -1.91
C PHE A 203 9.66 11.65 -2.41
N ASN A 204 9.67 12.65 -1.52
CA ASN A 204 9.48 14.04 -1.87
C ASN A 204 10.65 14.58 -2.72
N LYS A 205 11.89 14.38 -2.27
CA LYS A 205 13.12 14.83 -2.96
C LYS A 205 13.23 14.34 -4.40
N TYR A 206 12.72 13.14 -4.69
CA TYR A 206 12.78 12.53 -6.03
C TYR A 206 11.42 12.44 -6.74
N ASP A 207 10.42 13.20 -6.29
CA ASP A 207 9.09 13.30 -6.91
C ASP A 207 8.41 11.93 -7.14
N ILE A 208 8.57 10.97 -6.23
CA ILE A 208 8.06 9.60 -6.43
C ILE A 208 6.54 9.58 -6.56
N THR A 209 5.81 10.35 -5.74
CA THR A 209 4.34 10.48 -5.84
C THR A 209 3.93 10.89 -7.24
N LYS A 210 4.56 11.95 -7.77
CA LYS A 210 4.26 12.47 -9.11
C LYS A 210 4.62 11.47 -10.19
N VAL A 211 5.89 11.05 -10.25
CA VAL A 211 6.41 10.25 -11.38
C VAL A 211 5.83 8.84 -11.40
N VAL A 212 5.78 8.17 -10.26
CA VAL A 212 5.48 6.73 -10.18
C VAL A 212 3.99 6.44 -10.00
N PHE A 213 3.23 7.34 -9.37
CA PHE A 213 1.81 7.10 -9.09
C PHE A 213 0.89 7.99 -9.93
N VAL A 214 1.08 9.31 -9.92
CA VAL A 214 0.20 10.25 -10.64
C VAL A 214 0.39 10.16 -12.15
N ASP A 215 1.60 10.43 -12.63
CA ASP A 215 1.92 10.43 -14.06
C ASP A 215 1.78 9.03 -14.66
N HIS A 216 2.14 7.98 -13.90
CA HIS A 216 1.92 6.59 -14.33
C HIS A 216 0.44 6.29 -14.57
N MET A 217 -0.42 6.62 -13.61
CA MET A 217 -1.85 6.34 -13.72
C MET A 217 -2.49 7.16 -14.84
N HIS A 218 -2.06 8.40 -15.04
CA HIS A 218 -2.49 9.25 -16.17
C HIS A 218 -2.06 8.66 -17.53
N GLN A 219 -0.80 8.22 -17.67
CA GLN A 219 -0.32 7.54 -18.88
C GLN A 219 -1.10 6.25 -19.16
N LEU A 220 -1.43 5.50 -18.12
CA LEU A 220 -2.21 4.27 -18.22
C LEU A 220 -3.64 4.54 -18.69
N ILE A 221 -4.27 5.59 -18.16
CA ILE A 221 -5.58 6.08 -18.63
C ILE A 221 -5.50 6.43 -20.12
N HIS A 222 -4.47 7.15 -20.56
CA HIS A 222 -4.31 7.45 -21.99
C HIS A 222 -4.10 6.22 -22.86
N HIS A 223 -3.36 5.24 -22.38
CA HIS A 223 -3.18 3.98 -23.09
C HIS A 223 -4.53 3.27 -23.25
N ILE A 224 -5.28 3.13 -22.15
CA ILE A 224 -6.64 2.56 -22.13
C ILE A 224 -7.55 3.24 -23.16
N LEU A 225 -7.52 4.58 -23.23
CA LEU A 225 -8.40 5.35 -24.12
C LEU A 225 -8.01 5.28 -25.60
N LYS A 226 -6.78 4.86 -25.92
CA LYS A 226 -6.27 4.77 -27.30
C LYS A 226 -6.35 3.35 -27.88
N GLU A 227 -6.39 2.33 -27.03
CA GLU A 227 -6.35 0.95 -27.47
C GLU A 227 -7.71 0.45 -28.04
N PRO A 228 -7.71 -0.44 -29.05
CA PRO A 228 -8.94 -1.00 -29.62
C PRO A 228 -9.74 -1.85 -28.61
N VAL A 229 -11.06 -1.66 -28.59
CA VAL A 229 -11.98 -2.29 -27.60
C VAL A 229 -11.82 -3.80 -27.48
N ASP A 230 -11.61 -4.48 -28.61
CA ASP A 230 -11.47 -5.95 -28.71
C ASP A 230 -10.20 -6.48 -28.03
N GLN A 231 -9.16 -5.66 -27.92
CA GLN A 231 -7.92 -5.99 -27.19
C GLN A 231 -7.97 -5.53 -25.74
N VAL A 232 -8.79 -4.50 -25.46
CA VAL A 232 -8.86 -3.81 -24.18
C VAL A 232 -9.73 -4.56 -23.17
N GLN A 233 -10.80 -5.26 -23.56
CA GLN A 233 -11.79 -5.73 -22.57
C GLN A 233 -11.22 -6.55 -21.39
N GLN A 234 -10.36 -7.54 -21.64
CA GLN A 234 -9.79 -8.34 -20.54
C GLN A 234 -8.65 -7.61 -19.83
N VAL A 235 -7.82 -6.91 -20.60
CA VAL A 235 -6.66 -6.17 -20.13
C VAL A 235 -7.07 -4.98 -19.25
N LEU A 236 -8.18 -4.32 -19.59
CA LEU A 236 -8.71 -3.15 -18.90
C LEU A 236 -9.14 -3.46 -17.48
N SER A 237 -9.92 -4.52 -17.29
CA SER A 237 -10.43 -4.87 -15.96
C SER A 237 -9.28 -5.22 -15.02
N ASP A 238 -8.30 -5.99 -15.50
CA ASP A 238 -7.11 -6.34 -14.71
C ASP A 238 -6.27 -5.09 -14.41
N ILE A 239 -5.93 -4.30 -15.43
CA ILE A 239 -5.12 -3.08 -15.27
C ILE A 239 -5.81 -2.10 -14.31
N VAL A 240 -7.09 -1.80 -14.50
CA VAL A 240 -7.81 -0.83 -13.68
C VAL A 240 -7.99 -1.35 -12.26
N ALA A 241 -8.31 -2.63 -12.09
CA ALA A 241 -8.43 -3.23 -10.76
C ALA A 241 -7.09 -3.16 -10.02
N PHE A 242 -6.01 -3.68 -10.60
CA PHE A 242 -4.73 -3.77 -9.92
C PHE A 242 -4.00 -2.43 -9.82
N GLN A 243 -3.93 -1.64 -10.89
CA GLN A 243 -3.25 -0.34 -10.88
C GLN A 243 -4.08 0.72 -10.19
N GLY A 244 -5.38 0.80 -10.49
CA GLY A 244 -6.28 1.68 -9.76
C GLY A 244 -6.30 1.37 -8.26
N GLY A 245 -6.33 0.09 -7.89
CA GLY A 245 -6.22 -0.33 -6.49
C GLY A 245 -4.89 0.04 -5.84
N THR A 246 -3.78 -0.08 -6.57
CA THR A 246 -2.45 0.31 -6.09
C THR A 246 -2.34 1.83 -5.92
N PHE A 247 -2.77 2.60 -6.91
CA PHE A 247 -2.83 4.05 -6.89
C PHE A 247 -3.68 4.56 -5.72
N LEU A 248 -4.93 4.10 -5.61
CA LEU A 248 -5.83 4.51 -4.53
C LEU A 248 -5.26 4.11 -3.17
N SER A 249 -4.69 2.91 -3.04
CA SER A 249 -4.08 2.49 -1.78
C SER A 249 -2.89 3.35 -1.39
N TYR A 250 -2.05 3.73 -2.34
CA TYR A 250 -0.93 4.65 -2.09
C TYR A 250 -1.44 6.03 -1.67
N MET A 251 -2.34 6.61 -2.47
CA MET A 251 -2.88 7.94 -2.22
C MET A 251 -3.64 8.00 -0.90
N THR A 252 -4.49 7.02 -0.59
CA THR A 252 -5.13 6.90 0.72
C THR A 252 -4.10 6.79 1.84
N GLU A 253 -3.03 6.00 1.68
CA GLU A 253 -1.99 5.90 2.71
C GLU A 253 -1.27 7.23 2.95
N ILE A 254 -0.90 7.96 1.91
CA ILE A 254 -0.18 9.24 2.07
C ILE A 254 -1.09 10.43 2.39
N THR A 255 -2.41 10.34 2.20
CA THR A 255 -3.37 11.43 2.51
C THR A 255 -4.17 11.20 3.78
N THR A 256 -4.38 9.93 4.14
CA THR A 256 -5.18 9.53 5.30
C THR A 256 -4.37 8.72 6.32
N GLY A 257 -3.12 8.38 6.02
CA GLY A 257 -2.25 7.64 6.91
C GLY A 257 -2.21 8.26 8.31
N GLU A 258 -2.17 7.40 9.32
CA GLU A 258 -2.15 7.82 10.73
C GLU A 258 -0.91 8.66 11.08
N ASP A 259 0.14 8.58 10.25
CA ASP A 259 1.37 9.36 10.33
C ASP A 259 1.26 10.75 9.66
N ALA A 260 0.10 11.41 9.77
CA ALA A 260 -0.41 12.56 9.01
C ALA A 260 0.45 13.85 8.91
N ILE A 261 1.72 13.83 9.31
CA ILE A 261 2.61 14.98 9.39
C ILE A 261 3.32 15.28 8.03
N PRO A 262 3.68 14.32 7.16
CA PRO A 262 4.31 14.65 5.86
C PRO A 262 3.32 14.85 4.70
N ILE A 263 2.00 14.87 4.95
CA ILE A 263 0.96 14.85 3.90
C ILE A 263 1.11 16.02 2.91
N PRO A 264 1.28 17.29 3.34
CA PRO A 264 1.43 18.39 2.39
C PRO A 264 2.67 18.23 1.51
N MET A 265 3.76 17.66 2.03
CA MET A 265 5.01 17.52 1.28
C MET A 265 4.85 16.53 0.12
N LEU A 266 4.40 15.30 0.39
CA LEU A 266 4.32 14.26 -0.64
C LEU A 266 3.25 14.52 -1.71
N MET A 267 2.25 15.33 -1.39
CA MET A 267 1.15 15.67 -2.28
C MET A 267 1.32 17.03 -2.95
N GLN A 268 2.34 17.82 -2.58
CA GLN A 268 2.50 19.19 -3.04
C GLN A 268 2.45 19.28 -4.57
N GLY A 269 1.42 19.97 -5.06
CA GLY A 269 1.17 20.18 -6.49
C GLY A 269 0.65 18.98 -7.27
N GLN A 270 0.27 17.91 -6.58
CA GLN A 270 -0.34 16.71 -7.17
C GLN A 270 -1.83 16.56 -6.79
N GLU A 271 -2.38 17.47 -6.01
CA GLU A 271 -3.69 17.35 -5.40
C GLU A 271 -4.80 17.38 -6.43
N THR A 272 -4.80 18.40 -7.30
CA THR A 272 -5.79 18.56 -8.37
C THR A 272 -5.69 17.42 -9.38
N ARG A 273 -4.47 17.00 -9.74
CA ARG A 273 -4.24 15.86 -10.64
C ARG A 273 -4.75 14.54 -10.05
N THR A 274 -4.50 14.30 -8.77
CA THR A 274 -4.98 13.10 -8.06
C THR A 274 -6.51 13.09 -8.00
N LEU A 275 -7.14 14.23 -7.70
CA LEU A 275 -8.59 14.39 -7.73
C LEU A 275 -9.17 14.07 -9.12
N GLN A 276 -8.55 14.61 -10.18
CA GLN A 276 -8.94 14.36 -11.56
C GLN A 276 -8.81 12.87 -11.94
N ILE A 277 -7.73 12.19 -11.53
CA ILE A 277 -7.56 10.74 -11.71
C ILE A 277 -8.68 9.97 -11.01
N CYS A 278 -8.99 10.29 -9.74
CA CYS A 278 -10.09 9.64 -9.03
C CYS A 278 -11.43 9.78 -9.76
N SER A 279 -11.70 10.96 -10.32
CA SER A 279 -12.88 11.21 -11.14
C SER A 279 -12.89 10.37 -12.43
N ILE A 280 -11.79 10.34 -13.18
CA ILE A 280 -11.67 9.53 -14.40
C ILE A 280 -11.82 8.04 -14.08
N MET A 281 -11.19 7.57 -13.01
CA MET A 281 -11.28 6.19 -12.57
C MET A 281 -12.72 5.77 -12.30
N LEU A 282 -13.55 6.62 -11.70
CA LEU A 282 -14.97 6.29 -11.49
C LEU A 282 -15.70 6.05 -12.81
N TYR A 283 -15.51 6.91 -13.82
CA TYR A 283 -16.05 6.66 -15.16
C TYR A 283 -15.61 5.30 -15.73
N ILE A 284 -14.32 4.98 -15.59
CA ILE A 284 -13.78 3.70 -16.07
C ILE A 284 -14.38 2.52 -15.29
N LEU A 285 -14.52 2.62 -13.97
CA LEU A 285 -15.08 1.58 -13.09
C LEU A 285 -16.59 1.37 -13.29
N HIS A 286 -17.31 2.33 -13.88
CA HIS A 286 -18.71 2.18 -14.29
C HIS A 286 -18.89 1.61 -15.70
N SER A 287 -17.80 1.45 -16.46
CA SER A 287 -17.86 0.82 -17.77
C SER A 287 -18.46 -0.58 -17.69
N PRO A 288 -19.35 -0.97 -18.62
CA PRO A 288 -19.79 -2.36 -18.76
C PRO A 288 -18.61 -3.34 -18.91
N TYR A 289 -17.50 -2.90 -19.50
CA TYR A 289 -16.30 -3.73 -19.67
C TYR A 289 -15.65 -4.09 -18.33
N ALA A 290 -15.61 -3.14 -17.39
CA ALA A 290 -15.12 -3.41 -16.03
C ALA A 290 -16.07 -4.36 -15.28
N GLN A 291 -17.38 -4.13 -15.39
CA GLN A 291 -18.42 -4.88 -14.66
C GLN A 291 -18.65 -6.31 -15.18
N ASN A 292 -18.32 -6.59 -16.44
CA ASN A 292 -18.56 -7.91 -17.03
C ASN A 292 -17.57 -8.99 -16.55
N ASN A 293 -16.63 -8.67 -15.66
CA ASN A 293 -15.73 -9.64 -15.04
C ASN A 293 -16.16 -9.94 -13.59
N PRO A 294 -16.98 -10.97 -13.35
CA PRO A 294 -17.54 -11.27 -12.03
C PRO A 294 -16.47 -11.63 -10.98
N SER A 295 -15.24 -11.92 -11.41
CA SER A 295 -14.11 -12.17 -10.51
C SER A 295 -13.74 -10.94 -9.67
N PHE A 296 -14.22 -9.75 -10.05
CA PHE A 296 -13.83 -8.48 -9.44
C PHE A 296 -14.99 -7.64 -8.89
N ASP A 297 -16.25 -8.05 -9.00
CA ASP A 297 -17.41 -7.19 -8.64
C ASP A 297 -17.30 -6.55 -7.25
N GLU A 298 -17.02 -7.36 -6.22
CA GLU A 298 -16.83 -6.88 -4.85
C GLU A 298 -15.62 -5.93 -4.74
N TYR A 299 -14.55 -6.24 -5.46
CA TYR A 299 -13.34 -5.44 -5.46
C TYR A 299 -13.55 -4.10 -6.18
N LEU A 300 -14.29 -4.06 -7.29
CA LEU A 300 -14.61 -2.84 -8.03
C LEU A 300 -15.42 -1.86 -7.17
N GLU A 301 -16.39 -2.33 -6.39
CA GLU A 301 -17.15 -1.47 -5.50
C GLU A 301 -16.27 -0.90 -4.37
N GLN A 302 -15.34 -1.70 -3.84
CA GLN A 302 -14.32 -1.19 -2.91
C GLN A 302 -13.46 -0.10 -3.54
N LEU A 303 -13.08 -0.25 -4.83
CA LEU A 303 -12.32 0.77 -5.55
C LEU A 303 -13.13 2.05 -5.78
N ARG A 304 -14.41 1.95 -6.15
CA ARG A 304 -15.29 3.11 -6.29
C ARG A 304 -15.43 3.89 -4.99
N THR A 305 -15.71 3.17 -3.90
CA THR A 305 -15.78 3.75 -2.55
C THR A 305 -14.47 4.46 -2.19
N LYS A 306 -13.32 3.81 -2.39
CA LYS A 306 -12.01 4.43 -2.14
C LYS A 306 -11.78 5.68 -3.00
N ALA A 307 -12.13 5.63 -4.28
CA ALA A 307 -11.95 6.76 -5.19
C ALA A 307 -12.79 7.97 -4.78
N ARG A 308 -14.10 7.79 -4.51
CA ARG A 308 -14.97 8.90 -4.10
C ARG A 308 -14.59 9.48 -2.73
N THR A 309 -14.28 8.63 -1.76
CA THR A 309 -13.86 9.09 -0.42
C THR A 309 -12.54 9.84 -0.48
N LEU A 310 -11.55 9.34 -1.22
CA LEU A 310 -10.26 10.02 -1.41
C LEU A 310 -10.44 11.37 -2.13
N ALA A 311 -11.20 11.39 -3.22
CA ALA A 311 -11.48 12.60 -3.98
C ALA A 311 -12.13 13.69 -3.12
N ARG A 312 -13.18 13.33 -2.36
CA ARG A 312 -13.85 14.25 -1.42
C ARG A 312 -12.86 14.80 -0.39
N SER A 313 -12.09 13.92 0.25
CA SER A 313 -11.10 14.33 1.26
C SER A 313 -10.07 15.29 0.67
N LEU A 314 -9.54 15.02 -0.53
CA LEU A 314 -8.61 15.93 -1.21
C LEU A 314 -9.26 17.29 -1.50
N PHE A 315 -10.47 17.29 -2.06
CA PHE A 315 -11.19 18.51 -2.42
C PHE A 315 -11.37 19.44 -1.20
N ARG A 316 -11.82 18.88 -0.06
CA ARG A 316 -12.05 19.61 1.18
C ARG A 316 -10.75 20.04 1.85
N ARG A 317 -9.80 19.12 1.99
CA ARG A 317 -8.54 19.36 2.70
C ARG A 317 -7.72 20.47 2.05
N TYR A 318 -7.67 20.50 0.71
CA TYR A 318 -6.91 21.50 -0.04
C TYR A 318 -7.73 22.73 -0.43
N ARG A 319 -8.90 22.90 0.16
CA ARG A 319 -9.77 24.09 -0.03
C ARG A 319 -10.06 24.40 -1.50
N MET A 320 -10.33 23.35 -2.28
CA MET A 320 -10.67 23.49 -3.70
C MET A 320 -12.09 24.05 -3.89
N ASP A 321 -12.88 24.12 -2.82
CA ASP A 321 -14.21 24.74 -2.73
C ASP A 321 -14.19 26.28 -2.71
N GLN A 322 -13.02 26.90 -2.59
CA GLN A 322 -12.94 28.36 -2.46
C GLN A 322 -13.31 29.06 -3.78
N PRO A 323 -14.05 30.19 -3.74
CA PRO A 323 -14.47 30.91 -4.94
C PRO A 323 -13.33 31.36 -5.86
N SER A 324 -12.12 31.54 -5.30
CA SER A 324 -10.92 31.91 -6.05
C SER A 324 -10.30 30.77 -6.87
N ARG A 325 -10.83 29.55 -6.75
CA ARG A 325 -10.32 28.36 -7.46
C ARG A 325 -11.17 28.09 -8.70
N SER A 326 -10.51 27.68 -9.78
CA SER A 326 -11.22 27.25 -10.98
C SER A 326 -12.10 26.05 -10.67
N PRO A 327 -13.38 26.04 -11.09
CA PRO A 327 -14.25 24.90 -10.88
C PRO A 327 -13.69 23.69 -11.63
N ILE A 328 -13.66 22.54 -10.95
CA ILE A 328 -13.18 21.28 -11.52
C ILE A 328 -14.42 20.40 -11.76
N PRO A 329 -14.74 20.03 -13.01
CA PRO A 329 -15.81 19.08 -13.27
C PRO A 329 -15.40 17.70 -12.71
N LEU A 330 -16.27 17.05 -11.94
CA LEU A 330 -16.00 15.76 -11.31
C LEU A 330 -17.10 14.75 -11.61
N HIS A 331 -16.80 13.47 -11.36
CA HIS A 331 -17.78 12.40 -11.42
C HIS A 331 -18.90 12.65 -10.39
N PRO A 332 -20.19 12.47 -10.74
CA PRO A 332 -21.31 12.78 -9.84
C PRO A 332 -21.30 12.04 -8.50
N GLU A 333 -20.75 10.83 -8.44
CA GLU A 333 -20.60 10.13 -7.15
C GLU A 333 -19.67 10.86 -6.16
N ILE A 334 -18.66 11.59 -6.64
CA ILE A 334 -17.80 12.40 -5.76
C ILE A 334 -18.63 13.56 -5.18
N VAL A 335 -19.45 14.19 -6.02
CA VAL A 335 -20.32 15.31 -5.62
C VAL A 335 -21.41 14.85 -4.65
N ALA A 336 -22.01 13.68 -4.90
CA ALA A 336 -23.00 13.09 -4.01
C ALA A 336 -22.40 12.70 -2.65
N GLU A 337 -21.22 12.08 -2.64
CA GLU A 337 -20.48 11.72 -1.42
C GLU A 337 -20.18 12.97 -0.57
N ASP A 338 -19.79 14.06 -1.22
CA ASP A 338 -19.51 15.32 -0.54
C ASP A 338 -20.75 16.00 0.04
N ARG A 339 -21.85 16.08 -0.72
CA ARG A 339 -23.14 16.59 -0.22
C ARG A 339 -23.62 15.79 0.99
N LEU A 340 -23.54 14.46 0.91
CA LEU A 340 -23.90 13.57 2.00
C LEU A 340 -23.04 13.85 3.24
N PHE A 341 -21.73 14.02 3.06
CA PHE A 341 -20.81 14.31 4.15
C PHE A 341 -21.13 15.65 4.84
N ARG A 342 -21.39 16.72 4.06
CA ARG A 342 -21.81 18.03 4.62
C ARG A 342 -23.08 17.91 5.45
N HIS A 343 -24.10 17.21 4.93
CA HIS A 343 -25.32 16.96 5.69
C HIS A 343 -25.02 16.21 6.99
N LEU A 344 -24.12 15.23 6.98
CA LEU A 344 -23.71 14.53 8.20
C LEU A 344 -22.95 15.42 9.18
N GLU A 345 -22.15 16.38 8.72
CA GLU A 345 -21.49 17.36 9.60
C GLU A 345 -22.50 18.31 10.24
N ASP A 346 -23.45 18.82 9.46
CA ASP A 346 -24.55 19.67 9.94
C ASP A 346 -25.43 18.93 10.95
N HIS A 347 -25.74 17.65 10.68
CA HIS A 347 -26.50 16.79 11.59
C HIS A 347 -25.69 16.36 12.82
N LYS A 348 -24.38 16.12 12.70
CA LYS A 348 -23.50 15.90 13.87
C LYS A 348 -23.45 17.12 14.78
N ALA A 349 -23.66 18.33 14.24
CA ALA A 349 -23.79 19.53 15.06
C ALA A 349 -25.15 19.61 15.79
N LEU A 350 -26.19 18.94 15.28
CA LEU A 350 -27.57 19.06 15.76
C LEU A 350 -28.06 17.87 16.62
N GLU A 351 -27.67 16.62 16.33
CA GLU A 351 -28.13 15.43 17.05
C GLU A 351 -27.12 14.27 16.97
N VAL A 352 -26.19 14.12 17.92
CA VAL A 352 -25.36 12.90 18.00
C VAL A 352 -25.98 11.89 18.96
N GLY A 353 -26.84 11.03 18.40
CA GLY A 353 -27.26 9.78 19.00
C GLY A 353 -26.11 8.74 19.00
N GLY A 354 -25.76 8.28 20.21
CA GLY A 354 -25.20 6.97 20.55
C GLY A 354 -23.97 6.42 19.80
N ASP A 355 -24.15 5.96 18.57
CA ASP A 355 -23.29 4.91 18.01
C ASP A 355 -21.99 5.40 17.36
N TYR A 356 -21.96 6.62 16.79
CA TYR A 356 -20.74 7.20 16.21
C TYR A 356 -19.63 7.43 17.25
N VAL A 357 -20.02 7.73 18.49
CA VAL A 357 -19.09 7.95 19.61
C VAL A 357 -18.19 6.72 19.83
N TYR A 358 -18.75 5.52 19.70
CA TYR A 358 -17.99 4.28 19.89
C TYR A 358 -17.02 4.01 18.74
N SER A 359 -17.41 4.38 17.52
CA SER A 359 -16.53 4.30 16.33
C SER A 359 -15.32 5.22 16.47
N ASP A 360 -15.54 6.46 16.90
CA ASP A 360 -14.48 7.44 17.14
C ASP A 360 -13.50 6.95 18.22
N ILE A 361 -14.01 6.41 19.33
CA ILE A 361 -13.17 5.84 20.40
C ILE A 361 -12.36 4.66 19.85
N ALA A 362 -12.98 3.78 19.07
CA ALA A 362 -12.31 2.63 18.49
C ALA A 362 -11.19 3.05 17.54
N LEU A 363 -11.46 4.01 16.67
CA LEU A 363 -10.48 4.59 15.75
C LEU A 363 -9.31 5.24 16.51
N ALA A 364 -9.61 6.07 17.52
CA ALA A 364 -8.57 6.73 18.32
C ALA A 364 -7.67 5.70 19.05
N ILE A 365 -8.25 4.67 19.67
CA ILE A 365 -7.49 3.59 20.33
C ILE A 365 -6.65 2.81 19.31
N GLN A 366 -7.23 2.49 18.16
CA GLN A 366 -6.57 1.72 17.12
C GLN A 366 -5.38 2.49 16.56
N SER A 367 -5.51 3.80 16.36
CA SER A 367 -4.42 4.66 15.89
C SER A 367 -3.18 4.56 16.79
N PHE A 368 -3.31 4.54 18.12
CA PHE A 368 -2.14 4.41 19.02
C PHE A 368 -1.41 3.07 18.92
N ARG A 369 -2.11 2.01 18.48
CA ARG A 369 -1.49 0.69 18.33
C ARG A 369 -0.71 0.56 17.03
N HIS A 370 -1.18 1.22 15.99
CA HIS A 370 -0.57 1.18 14.66
C HIS A 370 0.48 2.27 14.48
N PHE A 371 0.29 3.43 15.09
CA PHE A 371 1.26 4.52 15.14
C PHE A 371 2.59 4.04 15.74
N TYR A 372 3.64 4.00 14.90
CA TYR A 372 4.99 3.58 15.29
C TYR A 372 5.82 4.79 15.77
N ALA A 373 5.22 5.64 16.59
CA ALA A 373 5.93 6.74 17.23
C ALA A 373 5.75 6.72 18.74
N CYS A 374 6.64 7.44 19.42
CA CYS A 374 6.56 7.59 20.87
C CYS A 374 5.33 8.42 21.24
N SER A 375 4.43 7.87 22.06
CA SER A 375 3.18 8.51 22.49
C SER A 375 3.39 9.69 23.46
N ALA A 376 4.62 9.93 23.89
CA ALA A 376 4.90 11.03 24.81
C ALA A 376 4.86 12.38 24.09
N PRO A 377 4.19 13.39 24.66
CA PRO A 377 4.12 14.72 24.06
C PRO A 377 5.53 15.27 23.83
N HIS A 378 5.75 15.94 22.70
CA HIS A 378 7.04 16.54 22.31
C HIS A 378 8.24 15.58 22.36
N CYS A 379 8.05 14.32 21.96
CA CYS A 379 9.18 13.40 21.81
C CYS A 379 9.88 13.64 20.46
N PRO A 380 11.18 14.01 20.44
CA PRO A 380 11.91 14.21 19.18
C PRO A 380 12.19 12.88 18.45
N SER A 381 12.06 11.75 19.15
CA SER A 381 12.34 10.41 18.59
C SER A 381 11.29 9.90 17.61
N MET A 382 10.34 10.74 17.17
CA MET A 382 9.48 10.37 16.03
C MET A 382 10.29 10.16 14.74
N ALA A 383 11.52 10.70 14.68
CA ALA A 383 12.41 10.60 13.51
C ALA A 383 13.40 9.42 13.53
N ASP A 384 13.46 8.62 14.61
CA ASP A 384 14.43 7.51 14.73
C ASP A 384 13.72 6.15 14.57
N PRO A 385 13.69 5.57 13.36
CA PRO A 385 13.02 4.30 13.09
C PRO A 385 13.71 3.09 13.71
N GLU A 386 14.99 3.20 14.08
CA GLU A 386 15.72 2.10 14.71
C GLU A 386 15.40 2.00 16.20
N ARG A 387 14.84 3.07 16.78
CA ARG A 387 14.56 3.12 18.21
C ARG A 387 13.38 2.23 18.58
N ARG A 388 13.69 1.06 19.15
CA ARG A 388 12.71 0.12 19.69
C ARG A 388 11.78 0.80 20.71
N LEU A 389 10.51 0.95 20.33
CA LEU A 389 9.47 1.44 21.22
C LEU A 389 8.96 0.32 22.14
N ARG A 390 8.78 0.63 23.42
CA ARG A 390 8.23 -0.30 24.42
C ARG A 390 6.77 0.04 24.69
N SER A 391 5.88 -0.95 24.59
CA SER A 391 4.48 -0.79 24.98
C SER A 391 4.37 -0.50 26.47
N CYS A 392 3.37 0.29 26.86
CA CYS A 392 3.02 0.47 28.27
C CYS A 392 2.60 -0.87 28.88
N ALA A 393 3.31 -1.34 29.91
CA ALA A 393 3.03 -2.63 30.56
C ALA A 393 1.63 -2.74 31.18
N GLY A 394 0.97 -1.60 31.47
CA GLY A 394 -0.38 -1.58 32.01
C GLY A 394 -1.45 -1.85 30.94
N CYS A 395 -1.48 -1.05 29.87
CA CYS A 395 -2.56 -1.10 28.90
C CYS A 395 -2.21 -1.75 27.56
N ASN A 396 -0.92 -1.86 27.20
CA ASN A 396 -0.44 -2.33 25.91
C ASN A 396 -1.02 -1.60 24.67
N ILE A 397 -1.49 -0.36 24.84
CA ILE A 397 -2.02 0.47 23.75
C ILE A 397 -0.95 1.46 23.27
N VAL A 398 -0.47 2.33 24.16
CA VAL A 398 0.54 3.36 23.85
C VAL A 398 1.96 2.81 23.93
N ARG A 399 2.91 3.45 23.24
CA ARG A 399 4.33 3.03 23.18
C ARG A 399 5.28 4.19 23.46
N TYR A 400 6.43 3.88 24.06
CA TYR A 400 7.42 4.89 24.42
C TYR A 400 8.84 4.48 24.03
N CYS A 401 9.65 5.44 23.63
CA CYS A 401 11.07 5.21 23.32
C CYS A 401 11.94 4.99 24.59
N GLY A 402 11.37 5.18 25.79
CA GLY A 402 12.05 4.97 27.07
C GLY A 402 11.24 5.45 28.29
N LYS A 403 11.76 5.16 29.50
CA LYS A 403 11.12 5.47 30.79
C LYS A 403 10.87 6.97 31.00
N LYS A 404 11.77 7.84 30.50
CA LYS A 404 11.62 9.30 30.58
C LYS A 404 10.34 9.77 29.86
N CYS A 405 10.15 9.33 28.61
CA CYS A 405 8.97 9.64 27.81
C CYS A 405 7.68 9.08 28.44
N GLN A 406 7.71 7.84 28.94
CA GLN A 406 6.58 7.27 29.67
C GLN A 406 6.22 8.09 30.91
N THR A 407 7.21 8.49 31.72
CA THR A 407 6.98 9.28 32.94
C THR A 407 6.41 10.66 32.62
N ARG A 408 6.82 11.24 31.49
CA ARG A 408 6.32 12.51 30.99
C ARG A 408 4.83 12.41 30.62
N ASP A 409 4.48 11.49 29.72
CA ASP A 409 3.09 11.25 29.32
C ASP A 409 2.19 10.82 30.51
N TRP A 410 2.78 10.21 31.53
CA TRP A 410 2.10 9.84 32.76
C TRP A 410 1.64 11.03 33.61
N LYS A 411 2.35 12.16 33.56
CA LYS A 411 2.18 13.31 34.47
C LYS A 411 1.76 14.60 33.77
N GLU A 412 2.17 14.78 32.52
CA GLU A 412 2.00 16.02 31.78
C GLU A 412 0.84 15.93 30.77
N GLY A 413 0.36 17.08 30.32
CA GLY A 413 -0.73 17.20 29.35
C GLY A 413 -2.13 17.15 29.96
N GLU A 414 -3.11 17.60 29.18
CA GLU A 414 -4.53 17.58 29.55
C GLU A 414 -5.05 16.14 29.71
N PHE A 415 -4.56 15.23 28.87
CA PHE A 415 -4.98 13.83 28.83
C PHE A 415 -3.90 12.88 29.37
N GLN A 416 -3.50 13.08 30.64
CA GLN A 416 -2.49 12.27 31.31
C GLN A 416 -2.73 10.77 31.13
N HIS A 417 -1.71 10.05 30.65
CA HIS A 417 -1.82 8.61 30.40
C HIS A 417 -2.16 7.82 31.67
N LYS A 418 -1.81 8.31 32.87
CA LYS A 418 -2.18 7.65 34.14
C LYS A 418 -3.68 7.37 34.24
N ARG A 419 -4.52 8.30 33.78
CA ARG A 419 -5.99 8.16 33.79
C ARG A 419 -6.44 7.20 32.69
N LEU A 420 -5.99 7.42 31.45
CA LEU A 420 -6.33 6.59 30.29
C LEU A 420 -5.85 5.14 30.42
N CYS A 421 -4.71 4.90 31.06
CA CYS A 421 -4.09 3.58 31.17
C CYS A 421 -5.03 2.58 31.83
N LYS A 422 -5.80 3.00 32.85
CA LYS A 422 -6.76 2.14 33.53
C LYS A 422 -7.91 1.76 32.58
N THR A 423 -8.47 2.74 31.88
CA THR A 423 -9.56 2.56 30.91
C THR A 423 -9.12 1.66 29.76
N PHE A 424 -7.96 1.93 29.16
CA PHE A 424 -7.35 1.13 28.10
C PHE A 424 -7.03 -0.30 28.52
N ALA A 425 -6.57 -0.51 29.75
CA ALA A 425 -6.33 -1.84 30.30
C ALA A 425 -7.64 -2.61 30.52
N LYS A 426 -8.74 -1.95 30.92
CA LYS A 426 -10.07 -2.58 30.99
C LYS A 426 -10.54 -3.03 29.60
N ILE A 427 -10.51 -2.12 28.62
CA ILE A 427 -10.91 -2.42 27.24
C ILE A 427 -10.08 -3.58 26.68
N THR A 428 -8.75 -3.54 26.85
CA THR A 428 -7.86 -4.61 26.34
C THR A 428 -8.12 -5.97 27.01
N ARG A 429 -8.42 -5.98 28.31
CA ARG A 429 -8.81 -7.22 29.03
C ARG A 429 -10.16 -7.74 28.57
N ALA A 430 -11.16 -6.87 28.39
CA ALA A 430 -12.47 -7.24 27.90
C ALA A 430 -12.40 -7.88 26.50
N ILE A 431 -11.65 -7.26 25.58
CA ILE A 431 -11.42 -7.84 24.24
C ILE A 431 -10.70 -9.20 24.34
N SER A 432 -9.73 -9.33 25.24
CA SER A 432 -8.99 -10.61 25.40
C SER A 432 -9.87 -11.71 25.99
N ALA A 433 -10.80 -11.37 26.89
CA ALA A 433 -11.75 -12.31 27.49
C ALA A 433 -12.79 -12.83 26.48
N GLN A 434 -13.13 -12.04 25.45
CA GLN A 434 -14.02 -12.49 24.38
C GLN A 434 -13.37 -13.54 23.46
N LYS A 435 -12.03 -13.54 23.34
CA LYS A 435 -11.30 -14.47 22.45
C LYS A 435 -11.19 -15.89 22.98
N SER A 436 -11.37 -16.12 24.29
CA SER A 436 -11.27 -17.46 24.88
C SER A 436 -12.45 -18.39 24.55
N SER A 437 -13.55 -17.90 23.99
CA SER A 437 -14.74 -18.70 23.69
C SER A 437 -14.89 -19.13 22.23
N SER A 438 -14.19 -18.49 21.28
CA SER A 438 -14.22 -18.87 19.87
C SER A 438 -12.85 -19.44 19.49
N GLY A 439 -12.68 -20.76 19.62
CA GLY A 439 -11.50 -21.51 19.17
C GLY A 439 -11.32 -21.53 17.64
N PHE A 440 -11.75 -20.47 16.95
CA PHE A 440 -11.76 -20.32 15.51
C PHE A 440 -10.91 -19.11 15.12
N ASP A 441 -9.74 -19.39 14.54
CA ASP A 441 -8.89 -18.42 13.86
C ASP A 441 -9.61 -18.00 12.56
N ILE A 442 -10.53 -17.04 12.67
CA ILE A 442 -11.31 -16.55 11.53
C ILE A 442 -10.43 -15.68 10.62
N CYS A 443 -10.25 -16.21 9.42
CA CYS A 443 -10.04 -15.58 8.12
C CYS A 443 -8.87 -14.59 7.97
N ILE A 444 -7.85 -15.05 7.23
CA ILE A 444 -6.62 -14.37 6.81
C ILE A 444 -6.89 -13.17 5.86
N MET A 445 -8.12 -12.94 5.41
CA MET A 445 -8.41 -12.03 4.29
C MET A 445 -9.02 -10.67 4.67
N ALA A 446 -9.63 -10.49 5.85
CA ALA A 446 -10.02 -9.15 6.30
C ALA A 446 -8.76 -8.41 6.80
N PRO A 447 -8.57 -7.13 6.49
CA PRO A 447 -7.49 -6.35 7.09
C PRO A 447 -7.64 -6.47 8.62
N LYS A 448 -6.64 -7.05 9.30
CA LYS A 448 -6.67 -7.28 10.76
C LYS A 448 -7.03 -6.02 11.56
N SER A 449 -6.86 -4.83 10.97
CA SER A 449 -7.26 -3.54 11.53
C SER A 449 -8.78 -3.36 11.64
N GLU A 450 -9.56 -3.74 10.62
CA GLU A 450 -11.02 -3.51 10.59
C GLU A 450 -11.75 -4.41 11.58
N ALA A 451 -11.45 -5.72 11.55
CA ALA A 451 -12.00 -6.67 12.52
C ALA A 451 -11.65 -6.25 13.96
N ARG A 452 -10.43 -5.77 14.18
CA ARG A 452 -10.00 -5.28 15.49
C ARG A 452 -10.69 -3.99 15.90
N MET A 453 -10.92 -3.07 14.97
CA MET A 453 -11.67 -1.83 15.22
C MET A 453 -13.11 -2.16 15.61
N ALA A 454 -13.76 -3.09 14.90
CA ALA A 454 -15.09 -3.59 15.24
C ALA A 454 -15.12 -4.25 16.64
N GLU A 455 -14.10 -5.05 17.01
CA GLU A 455 -13.96 -5.61 18.37
C GLU A 455 -13.89 -4.50 19.43
N VAL A 456 -13.10 -3.44 19.20
CA VAL A 456 -12.97 -2.31 20.14
C VAL A 456 -14.29 -1.56 20.25
N LEU A 457 -14.94 -1.25 19.12
CA LEU A 457 -16.24 -0.56 19.07
C LEU A 457 -17.28 -1.31 19.89
N THR A 458 -17.49 -2.60 19.58
CA THR A 458 -18.45 -3.45 20.29
C THR A 458 -18.12 -3.53 21.78
N THR A 459 -16.84 -3.68 22.13
CA THR A 459 -16.42 -3.74 23.54
C THR A 459 -16.72 -2.44 24.29
N VAL A 460 -16.39 -1.28 23.71
CA VAL A 460 -16.63 0.03 24.34
C VAL A 460 -18.12 0.28 24.51
N LYS A 461 -18.93 -0.05 23.49
CA LYS A 461 -20.40 0.04 23.54
C LYS A 461 -20.96 -0.82 24.68
N THR A 462 -20.65 -2.11 24.71
CA THR A 462 -21.09 -3.03 25.78
C THR A 462 -20.61 -2.57 27.15
N MET A 463 -19.38 -2.07 27.29
CA MET A 463 -18.89 -1.55 28.56
C MET A 463 -19.67 -0.34 29.05
N LYS A 464 -20.16 0.53 28.14
CA LYS A 464 -20.99 1.69 28.51
C LYS A 464 -22.39 1.26 28.91
N GLU A 465 -23.01 0.36 28.14
CA GLU A 465 -24.34 -0.19 28.41
C GLU A 465 -24.38 -0.97 29.74
N ASP A 466 -23.33 -1.74 30.04
CA ASP A 466 -23.22 -2.53 31.28
C ASP A 466 -22.79 -1.70 32.51
N GLY A 467 -22.52 -0.40 32.37
CA GLY A 467 -21.98 0.42 33.46
C GLY A 467 -20.60 -0.03 33.97
N LYS A 468 -19.76 -0.62 33.11
CA LYS A 468 -18.41 -1.13 33.47
C LYS A 468 -17.31 -0.06 33.52
N PHE A 469 -17.65 1.19 33.18
CA PHE A 469 -16.81 2.35 33.47
C PHE A 469 -16.90 2.67 34.98
N ILE A 470 -15.80 3.11 35.61
CA ILE A 470 -15.70 3.31 37.07
C ILE A 470 -16.76 4.33 37.54
N ASP A 471 -16.96 5.35 36.72
CA ASP A 471 -17.94 6.41 36.88
C ASP A 471 -18.25 7.00 35.49
N ASP A 472 -19.30 7.81 35.38
CA ASP A 472 -19.65 8.51 34.13
C ASP A 472 -18.52 9.44 33.65
N GLY A 473 -17.70 9.95 34.58
CA GLY A 473 -16.54 10.77 34.27
C GLY A 473 -15.42 10.03 33.52
N GLU A 474 -15.29 8.71 33.66
CA GLU A 474 -14.31 7.90 32.92
C GLU A 474 -14.64 7.88 31.42
N PHE A 475 -15.92 7.69 31.06
CA PHE A 475 -16.35 7.67 29.66
C PHE A 475 -16.26 9.07 29.04
N ASP A 476 -16.70 10.10 29.76
CA ASP A 476 -16.59 11.49 29.29
C ASP A 476 -15.13 11.91 29.08
N PHE A 477 -14.23 11.48 29.97
CA PHE A 477 -12.80 11.73 29.82
C PHE A 477 -12.22 11.02 28.61
N LEU A 478 -12.60 9.75 28.38
CA LEU A 478 -12.22 9.01 27.18
C LEU A 478 -12.75 9.69 25.92
N LEU A 479 -13.99 10.16 25.92
CA LEU A 479 -14.58 10.86 24.79
C LEU A 479 -13.90 12.20 24.51
N LYS A 480 -13.60 13.00 25.54
CA LYS A 480 -12.82 14.24 25.38
C LYS A 480 -11.44 13.97 24.81
N TRP A 481 -10.76 12.94 25.32
CA TRP A 481 -9.48 12.51 24.77
C TRP A 481 -9.60 12.08 23.31
N THR A 482 -10.62 11.28 22.97
CA THR A 482 -10.89 10.83 21.61
C THR A 482 -11.10 12.04 20.70
N LYS A 483 -11.93 13.00 21.09
CA LYS A 483 -12.17 14.22 20.33
C LYS A 483 -10.88 15.03 20.15
N ALA A 484 -10.10 15.25 21.20
CA ALA A 484 -8.83 15.97 21.08
C ALA A 484 -7.82 15.24 20.19
N ARG A 485 -7.79 13.90 20.27
CA ARG A 485 -6.92 13.07 19.42
C ARG A 485 -7.36 13.12 17.97
N LEU A 486 -8.65 12.90 17.71
CA LEU A 486 -9.23 12.91 16.37
C LEU A 486 -9.21 14.32 15.77
N ALA A 487 -9.34 15.39 16.56
CA ALA A 487 -9.14 16.76 16.07
C ALA A 487 -7.70 17.01 15.59
N GLY A 488 -6.71 16.35 16.20
CA GLY A 488 -5.33 16.32 15.70
C GLY A 488 -5.13 15.39 14.51
N LEU A 489 -6.03 14.43 14.29
CA LEU A 489 -6.06 13.53 13.14
C LEU A 489 -7.09 13.96 12.10
N ASP A 490 -7.72 15.13 12.26
CA ASP A 490 -8.88 15.52 11.46
C ASP A 490 -8.43 15.62 10.00
N ARG A 491 -8.70 14.53 9.27
CA ARG A 491 -8.11 14.26 7.96
C ARG A 491 -8.67 15.21 6.91
N ASP A 492 -9.86 15.71 7.18
CA ASP A 492 -10.61 16.64 6.36
C ASP A 492 -10.47 18.08 6.86
N LYS A 493 -9.74 18.32 7.97
CA LYS A 493 -9.42 19.68 8.42
C LYS A 493 -8.73 20.41 7.27
N PRO A 494 -9.31 21.52 6.79
CA PRO A 494 -8.69 22.33 5.76
C PRO A 494 -7.28 22.72 6.20
N LEU A 495 -6.32 22.56 5.29
CA LEU A 495 -5.00 23.17 5.48
C LEU A 495 -5.17 24.70 5.59
N PRO A 496 -4.32 25.39 6.37
CA PRO A 496 -4.27 26.84 6.38
C PRO A 496 -4.22 27.41 4.96
N ILE A 497 -4.93 28.51 4.70
CA ILE A 497 -5.03 29.08 3.34
C ILE A 497 -3.64 29.40 2.80
N GLU A 498 -2.76 29.92 3.67
CA GLU A 498 -1.39 30.32 3.37
C GLU A 498 -0.50 29.14 2.94
N GLU A 499 -0.86 27.91 3.31
CA GLU A 499 -0.11 26.68 2.99
C GLU A 499 -0.59 26.01 1.70
N CYS A 500 -1.71 26.46 1.11
CA CYS A 500 -2.32 25.87 -0.08
C CYS A 500 -1.98 26.66 -1.35
N GLU A 501 -0.77 26.47 -1.88
CA GLU A 501 -0.50 26.85 -3.27
C GLU A 501 -1.30 25.94 -4.21
N TRP A 502 -2.16 26.53 -5.05
CA TRP A 502 -2.95 25.77 -6.00
C TRP A 502 -2.14 25.51 -7.25
N HIS A 503 -2.11 24.26 -7.64
CA HIS A 503 -1.43 23.80 -8.82
C HIS A 503 -2.47 23.37 -9.86
N PRO A 504 -2.26 23.69 -11.14
CA PRO A 504 -3.19 23.27 -12.19
C PRO A 504 -3.22 21.74 -12.30
N GLY A 505 -4.36 21.23 -12.77
CA GLY A 505 -4.55 19.82 -13.07
C GLY A 505 -3.78 19.36 -14.31
N PHE A 506 -4.29 18.33 -14.96
CA PHE A 506 -3.89 17.95 -16.31
C PHE A 506 -4.52 18.88 -17.34
N ASP A 507 -3.71 19.32 -18.31
CA ASP A 507 -4.15 20.22 -19.39
C ASP A 507 -5.18 19.54 -20.32
N ASP A 508 -5.18 18.21 -20.39
CA ASP A 508 -6.07 17.40 -21.22
C ASP A 508 -7.26 16.81 -20.45
N TYR A 509 -7.52 17.29 -19.23
CA TYR A 509 -8.58 16.75 -18.38
C TYR A 509 -9.97 16.87 -19.03
N ASP A 510 -10.28 18.04 -19.60
CA ASP A 510 -11.58 18.29 -20.24
C ASP A 510 -11.75 17.49 -21.55
N ASP A 511 -10.67 17.28 -22.30
CA ASP A 511 -10.67 16.39 -23.48
C ASP A 511 -10.90 14.93 -23.07
N THR A 512 -10.26 14.51 -21.98
CA THR A 512 -10.40 13.16 -21.41
C THR A 512 -11.83 12.92 -20.93
N LEU A 513 -12.42 13.86 -20.17
CA LEU A 513 -13.82 13.76 -19.73
C LEU A 513 -14.80 13.77 -20.91
N ARG A 514 -14.57 14.61 -21.92
CA ARG A 514 -15.39 14.59 -23.15
C ARG A 514 -15.35 13.22 -23.82
N THR A 515 -14.17 12.62 -23.94
CA THR A 515 -14.00 11.27 -24.51
C THR A 515 -14.72 10.21 -23.67
N LEU A 516 -14.64 10.29 -22.34
CA LEU A 516 -15.30 9.36 -21.42
C LEU A 516 -16.82 9.51 -21.37
N THR A 517 -17.35 10.68 -21.70
CA THR A 517 -18.80 10.97 -21.62
C THR A 517 -19.47 10.99 -22.99
N ASP A 518 -18.70 10.88 -24.07
CA ASP A 518 -19.23 10.76 -25.43
C ASP A 518 -20.02 9.45 -25.57
N PRO A 519 -21.30 9.49 -25.97
CA PRO A 519 -22.09 8.29 -26.23
C PRO A 519 -21.52 7.40 -27.34
N THR A 520 -20.65 7.95 -28.18
CA THR A 520 -19.93 7.24 -29.25
C THR A 520 -18.59 6.66 -28.80
N CYS A 521 -18.19 6.90 -27.54
CA CYS A 521 -16.98 6.32 -26.97
C CYS A 521 -17.01 4.79 -27.13
N PRO A 522 -16.00 4.17 -27.79
CA PRO A 522 -16.02 2.74 -28.05
C PRO A 522 -16.10 1.88 -26.78
N LEU A 523 -15.61 2.41 -25.66
CA LEU A 523 -15.64 1.76 -24.34
C LEU A 523 -16.96 1.96 -23.59
N GLN A 524 -17.96 2.61 -24.22
CA GLN A 524 -19.33 2.78 -23.74
C GLN A 524 -19.41 3.12 -22.26
N PHE A 525 -18.55 4.04 -21.81
CA PHE A 525 -18.56 4.49 -20.43
C PHE A 525 -19.91 5.09 -20.04
N ASN A 526 -20.72 5.53 -21.02
CA ASN A 526 -22.12 5.98 -20.90
C ASN A 526 -22.34 6.84 -19.64
N GLY A 527 -21.34 7.67 -19.36
CA GLY A 527 -21.15 8.27 -18.06
C GLY A 527 -22.23 9.29 -17.77
N LEU A 528 -22.60 9.39 -16.49
CA LEU A 528 -23.33 10.54 -15.98
C LEU A 528 -22.59 11.83 -16.37
N LYS A 529 -23.33 12.90 -16.70
CA LYS A 529 -22.71 14.19 -17.01
C LYS A 529 -21.85 14.64 -15.82
N PRO A 530 -20.62 15.13 -16.05
CA PRO A 530 -19.79 15.65 -14.97
C PRO A 530 -20.55 16.74 -14.20
N GLU A 531 -20.43 16.72 -12.88
CA GLU A 531 -21.03 17.71 -11.99
C GLU A 531 -19.93 18.57 -11.37
N PHE A 532 -20.29 19.78 -10.96
CA PHE A 532 -19.41 20.66 -10.20
C PHE A 532 -19.73 20.53 -8.71
N MET A 533 -18.68 20.45 -7.90
CA MET A 533 -18.81 20.56 -6.44
C MET A 533 -19.26 21.97 -6.06
N GLU A 534 -20.09 22.08 -5.02
CA GLU A 534 -20.56 23.37 -4.52
C GLU A 534 -19.43 24.14 -3.84
N GLN A 535 -19.16 25.34 -4.34
CA GLN A 535 -18.26 26.31 -3.70
C GLN A 535 -18.88 26.82 -2.39
N ILE A 536 -18.04 27.09 -1.37
CA ILE A 536 -18.47 27.67 -0.08
C ILE A 536 -18.60 29.18 -0.18
#